data_AF-A0A8T6H5U2-F1
#
_entry.id   AF-A0A8T6H5U2-F1
#
_cell.length_a   1.000
_cell.length_b   1.000
_cell.length_c   1.000
_cell.angle_alpha   90.00
_cell.angle_beta   90.00
_cell.angle_gamma   90.00
#
_symmetry.space_group_name_H-M   'P 1'
#
loop_
_entity.id
_entity.type
_entity.pdbx_description
1 polymer ?
#
loop_
_entity_poly.entity_id
_entity_poly.type
_entity_poly.pdbx_seq_one_letter_code
_entity_poly.pdbx_strand_id
1 'polypeptide(L)'
;MADSTNVVLQRAYELIEDDELEQAQSLLAPLLETDDKNPALWWVYSHAVRDKSIGQLALDRVLELDPSYPGANELKDDLLELQSRDPEFVEPDVDDGLLAQEAGGSPLDEWDDVQAEIEDAGAPSGGRPAVVILAVVLFIIAAGIALVASGAVDISEILSGILPSPEAEIIVVSGPTSAPTEAESDASDSTPRASPETTASAEDEPSAAPTQAPNGEATAAQDEAAATLAPTAEATADPERSPKPVDASNPLAAFVAAVAESIRDFEVDRRASSLHDTPLGRTLVIQTCAVPGREFNARLSQIIHAMVDLTDDIPEGTDAVAAGLLNCAENSASLRVIGVSVEIIQQYLEEEIDSKEFQRAWQPLS
;
A
#
# COMPACT_ATOMS: atom_id res chain seq x y z
N MET A 1 -2.89 -25.68 11.94
CA MET A 1 -3.07 -24.51 11.05
C MET A 1 -1.88 -23.55 11.12
N ALA A 2 -1.19 -23.44 12.26
CA ALA A 2 0.03 -22.61 12.40
C ALA A 2 1.11 -22.87 11.32
N ASP A 3 1.28 -24.13 10.89
CA ASP A 3 2.26 -24.47 9.84
C ASP A 3 1.95 -23.79 8.50
N SER A 4 0.67 -23.60 8.16
CA SER A 4 0.28 -22.93 6.92
C SER A 4 0.55 -21.43 6.99
N THR A 5 0.34 -20.80 8.14
CA THR A 5 0.59 -19.37 8.33
C THR A 5 2.09 -19.07 8.19
N ASN A 6 2.95 -19.87 8.82
CA ASN A 6 4.40 -19.69 8.74
C ASN A 6 4.93 -19.79 7.31
N VAL A 7 4.42 -20.74 6.51
CA VAL A 7 4.79 -20.87 5.08
C VAL A 7 4.40 -19.62 4.29
N VAL A 8 3.21 -19.05 4.54
CA VAL A 8 2.77 -17.82 3.86
C VAL A 8 3.59 -16.62 4.31
N LEU A 9 3.91 -16.49 5.60
CA LEU A 9 4.76 -15.41 6.11
C LEU A 9 6.17 -15.48 5.51
N GLN A 10 6.77 -16.67 5.44
CA GLN A 10 8.05 -16.87 4.80
C GLN A 10 8.01 -16.49 3.32
N ARG A 11 6.98 -16.93 2.59
CA ARG A 11 6.82 -16.56 1.18
C ARG A 11 6.61 -15.07 0.98
N ALA A 12 5.84 -14.42 1.85
CA ALA A 12 5.66 -12.97 1.81
C ALA A 12 6.98 -12.23 2.09
N TYR A 13 7.82 -12.74 2.98
CA TYR A 13 9.13 -12.19 3.25
C TYR A 13 10.07 -12.28 2.03
N GLU A 14 10.11 -13.43 1.35
CA GLU A 14 10.87 -13.58 0.09
C GLU A 14 10.44 -12.54 -0.96
N LEU A 15 9.12 -12.32 -1.11
CA LEU A 15 8.59 -11.30 -2.03
C LEU A 15 9.01 -9.87 -1.62
N ILE A 16 9.16 -9.61 -0.32
CA ILE A 16 9.65 -8.30 0.16
C ILE A 16 11.12 -8.11 -0.18
N GLU A 17 11.94 -9.15 -0.03
CA GLU A 17 13.36 -9.11 -0.40
C GLU A 17 13.56 -8.88 -1.91
N ASP A 18 12.63 -9.38 -2.73
CA ASP A 18 12.61 -9.20 -4.19
C ASP A 18 11.95 -7.87 -4.64
N ASP A 19 11.58 -6.96 -3.72
CA ASP A 19 10.80 -5.71 -3.95
C ASP A 19 9.42 -5.94 -4.62
N GLU A 20 8.88 -7.16 -4.55
CA GLU A 20 7.53 -7.53 -5.00
C GLU A 20 6.47 -7.24 -3.94
N LEU A 21 6.51 -6.03 -3.37
CA LEU A 21 5.73 -5.62 -2.19
C LEU A 21 4.21 -5.80 -2.34
N GLU A 22 3.67 -5.64 -3.54
CA GLU A 22 2.24 -5.80 -3.82
C GLU A 22 1.78 -7.26 -3.70
N GLN A 23 2.61 -8.19 -4.18
CA GLN A 23 2.33 -9.61 -4.09
C GLN A 23 2.42 -10.05 -2.63
N ALA A 24 3.41 -9.54 -1.88
CA ALA A 24 3.50 -9.77 -0.44
C ALA A 24 2.24 -9.29 0.29
N GLN A 25 1.78 -8.05 0.02
CA GLN A 25 0.53 -7.53 0.61
C GLN A 25 -0.68 -8.38 0.26
N SER A 26 -0.81 -8.84 -0.99
CA SER A 26 -1.92 -9.71 -1.41
C SER A 26 -1.94 -11.06 -0.70
N LEU A 27 -0.77 -11.59 -0.32
CA LEU A 27 -0.68 -12.83 0.48
C LEU A 27 -1.03 -12.59 1.95
N LEU A 28 -0.64 -11.43 2.50
CA LEU A 28 -0.82 -11.10 3.91
C LEU A 28 -2.24 -10.63 4.26
N ALA A 29 -2.93 -9.95 3.34
CA ALA A 29 -4.27 -9.40 3.55
C ALA A 29 -5.30 -10.40 4.11
N PRO A 30 -5.52 -11.60 3.52
CA PRO A 30 -6.49 -12.55 4.06
C PRO A 30 -6.07 -13.12 5.43
N LEU A 31 -4.77 -13.14 5.74
CA LEU A 31 -4.28 -13.54 7.06
C LEU A 31 -4.58 -12.47 8.10
N LEU A 32 -4.51 -11.18 7.76
CA LEU A 32 -4.83 -10.09 8.69
C LEU A 32 -6.29 -10.09 9.10
N GLU A 33 -7.19 -10.54 8.23
CA GLU A 33 -8.61 -10.73 8.55
C GLU A 33 -8.86 -11.91 9.50
N THR A 34 -8.02 -12.95 9.42
CA THR A 34 -8.22 -14.21 10.14
C THR A 34 -7.42 -14.29 11.45
N ASP A 35 -6.24 -13.66 11.50
CA ASP A 35 -5.25 -13.75 12.57
C ASP A 35 -4.68 -12.37 12.92
N ASP A 36 -5.56 -11.42 13.24
CA ASP A 36 -5.24 -10.03 13.56
C ASP A 36 -4.45 -9.84 14.88
N LYS A 37 -4.26 -10.91 15.64
CA LYS A 37 -3.54 -10.94 16.93
C LYS A 37 -2.13 -11.49 16.83
N ASN A 38 -1.68 -11.86 15.64
CA ASN A 38 -0.34 -12.40 15.44
C ASN A 38 0.67 -11.25 15.21
N PRO A 39 1.59 -10.98 16.15
CA PRO A 39 2.54 -9.88 16.01
C PRO A 39 3.51 -10.10 14.84
N ALA A 40 3.84 -11.35 14.50
CA ALA A 40 4.74 -11.64 13.36
C ALA A 40 4.11 -11.27 12.02
N LEU A 41 2.79 -11.46 11.88
CA LEU A 41 2.06 -11.07 10.69
C LEU A 41 2.09 -9.54 10.48
N TRP A 42 1.81 -8.78 11.54
CA TRP A 42 1.89 -7.31 11.50
C TRP A 42 3.31 -6.81 11.24
N TRP A 43 4.32 -7.49 11.78
CA TRP A 43 5.72 -7.14 11.56
C TRP A 43 6.10 -7.33 10.08
N VAL A 44 5.82 -8.49 9.47
CA VAL A 44 6.07 -8.71 8.03
C VAL A 44 5.28 -7.72 7.17
N TYR A 45 4.03 -7.43 7.53
CA TYR A 45 3.21 -6.45 6.82
C TYR A 45 3.80 -5.03 6.86
N SER A 46 4.44 -4.64 7.97
CA SER A 46 5.11 -3.33 8.07
C SER A 46 6.24 -3.15 7.06
N HIS A 47 6.90 -4.25 6.66
CA HIS A 47 7.91 -4.26 5.61
C HIS A 47 7.32 -4.35 4.20
N ALA A 48 6.09 -4.85 4.06
CA ALA A 48 5.42 -5.00 2.78
C ALA A 48 4.82 -3.69 2.26
N VAL A 49 4.65 -2.66 3.11
CA VAL A 49 4.00 -1.40 2.74
C VAL A 49 5.02 -0.30 2.41
N ARG A 50 4.78 0.43 1.31
CA ARG A 50 5.62 1.57 0.90
C ARG A 50 5.31 2.86 1.65
N ASP A 51 4.07 2.99 2.10
CA ASP A 51 3.62 4.16 2.83
C ASP A 51 4.16 4.08 4.26
N LYS A 52 5.04 5.03 4.61
CA LYS A 52 5.67 5.11 5.94
C LYS A 52 4.65 5.19 7.06
N SER A 53 3.54 5.91 6.85
CA SER A 53 2.50 6.06 7.87
C SER A 53 1.78 4.74 8.14
N ILE A 54 1.53 3.95 7.10
CA ILE A 54 0.96 2.60 7.24
C ILE A 54 1.95 1.65 7.90
N GLY A 55 3.23 1.73 7.54
CA GLY A 55 4.29 0.93 8.19
C GLY A 55 4.40 1.20 9.68
N GLN A 56 4.32 2.48 10.09
CA GLN A 56 4.28 2.88 11.49
C GLN A 56 3.06 2.34 12.23
N LEU A 57 1.85 2.44 11.65
CA LEU A 57 0.63 1.88 12.25
C LEU A 57 0.73 0.36 12.44
N ALA A 58 1.32 -0.36 11.47
CA ALA A 58 1.55 -1.78 11.59
C ALA A 58 2.51 -2.11 12.74
N LEU A 59 3.60 -1.35 12.90
CA LEU A 59 4.55 -1.52 14.01
C LEU A 59 3.97 -1.15 15.37
N ASP A 60 3.13 -0.11 15.44
CA ASP A 60 2.37 0.21 16.65
C ASP A 60 1.51 -0.98 17.07
N ARG A 61 0.88 -1.66 16.10
CA ARG A 61 0.10 -2.86 16.36
C ARG A 61 0.96 -4.03 16.83
N VAL A 62 2.17 -4.23 16.28
CA VAL A 62 3.13 -5.24 16.77
C VAL A 62 3.46 -4.99 18.24
N LEU A 63 3.82 -3.76 18.61
CA LEU A 63 4.23 -3.39 19.97
C LEU A 63 3.06 -3.39 20.96
N GLU A 64 1.82 -3.20 20.50
CA GLU A 64 0.62 -3.39 21.31
C GLU A 64 0.39 -4.87 21.66
N LEU A 65 0.61 -5.77 20.69
CA LEU A 65 0.42 -7.21 20.85
C LEU A 65 1.57 -7.86 21.64
N ASP A 66 2.80 -7.47 21.35
CA ASP A 66 4.02 -7.92 22.02
C ASP A 66 5.01 -6.73 22.18
N PRO A 67 5.02 -6.08 23.37
CA PRO A 67 5.92 -4.97 23.65
C PRO A 67 7.42 -5.33 23.59
N SER A 68 7.73 -6.63 23.64
CA SER A 68 9.10 -7.17 23.60
C SER A 68 9.46 -7.78 22.25
N TYR A 69 8.65 -7.56 21.20
CA TYR A 69 8.90 -8.13 19.89
C TYR A 69 10.28 -7.70 19.33
N PRO A 70 11.18 -8.64 18.99
CA PRO A 70 12.54 -8.32 18.58
C PRO A 70 12.59 -7.42 17.34
N GLY A 71 13.36 -6.34 17.40
CA GLY A 71 13.59 -5.44 16.27
C GLY A 71 12.47 -4.45 15.97
N ALA A 72 11.29 -4.56 16.61
CA ALA A 72 10.15 -3.70 16.32
C ALA A 72 10.33 -2.27 16.83
N ASN A 73 10.98 -2.08 17.99
CA ASN A 73 11.27 -0.74 18.53
C ASN A 73 12.33 -0.04 17.68
N GLU A 74 13.40 -0.76 17.32
CA GLU A 74 14.48 -0.25 16.48
C GLU A 74 13.95 0.20 15.11
N LEU A 75 13.14 -0.64 14.45
CA LEU A 75 12.55 -0.30 13.15
C LEU A 75 11.60 0.90 13.24
N LYS A 76 10.85 1.04 14.34
CA LYS A 76 9.98 2.20 14.56
C LYS A 76 10.79 3.48 14.73
N ASP A 77 11.88 3.42 15.49
CA ASP A 77 12.79 4.55 15.67
C ASP A 77 13.45 4.97 14.34
N ASP A 78 13.89 4.00 13.51
CA ASP A 78 14.43 4.25 12.18
C ASP A 78 13.41 4.96 11.26
N LEU A 79 12.15 4.54 11.28
CA LEU A 79 11.09 5.20 10.51
C LEU A 79 10.82 6.63 11.00
N LEU A 80 10.88 6.88 12.31
CA LEU A 80 10.73 8.22 12.88
C LEU A 80 11.91 9.12 12.53
N GLU A 81 13.13 8.59 12.50
CA GLU A 81 14.32 9.31 12.03
C GLU A 81 14.17 9.67 10.55
N LEU A 82 13.78 8.72 9.71
CA LEU A 82 13.55 8.93 8.27
C LEU A 82 12.40 9.91 7.96
N GLN A 83 11.49 10.11 8.90
CA GLN A 83 10.42 11.11 8.78
C GLN A 83 10.87 12.48 9.29
N SER A 84 11.66 12.51 10.37
CA SER A 84 12.27 13.75 10.89
C SER A 84 13.32 14.32 9.94
N ARG A 85 13.89 13.46 9.10
CA ARG A 85 14.84 13.81 8.04
C ARG A 85 14.16 14.14 6.71
N ASP A 86 12.87 14.51 6.75
CA ASP A 86 12.23 15.17 5.61
C ASP A 86 13.23 16.18 5.07
N PRO A 87 13.59 16.10 3.77
CA PRO A 87 14.54 17.03 3.21
C PRO A 87 13.95 18.38 3.52
N GLU A 88 14.62 19.13 4.39
CA GLU A 88 14.56 20.59 4.37
C GLU A 88 14.71 20.87 2.89
N PHE A 89 13.56 21.15 2.25
CA PHE A 89 13.49 21.41 0.83
C PHE A 89 14.31 22.68 0.79
N VAL A 90 15.61 22.50 0.53
CA VAL A 90 16.51 23.59 0.22
C VAL A 90 15.86 24.06 -1.05
N GLU A 91 14.93 25.00 -0.90
CA GLU A 91 14.47 25.85 -1.98
C GLU A 91 15.79 26.17 -2.66
N PRO A 92 16.01 25.70 -3.89
CA PRO A 92 17.21 26.10 -4.59
C PRO A 92 17.16 27.62 -4.45
N ASP A 93 18.17 28.20 -3.80
CA ASP A 93 18.43 29.63 -3.88
C ASP A 93 18.56 29.86 -5.39
N VAL A 94 17.42 30.10 -6.04
CA VAL A 94 17.32 30.61 -7.38
C VAL A 94 17.85 32.00 -7.18
N ASP A 95 19.16 32.09 -7.32
CA ASP A 95 19.95 33.30 -7.35
C ASP A 95 19.22 34.20 -8.36
N ASP A 96 18.37 35.08 -7.84
CA ASP A 96 17.46 36.00 -8.55
C ASP A 96 18.25 37.07 -9.35
N GLY A 97 19.55 36.84 -9.55
CA GLY A 97 20.53 37.73 -10.16
C GLY A 97 20.76 37.53 -11.65
N LEU A 98 20.13 36.55 -12.33
CA LEU A 98 20.44 36.24 -13.75
C LEU A 98 19.41 36.69 -14.79
N LEU A 99 18.36 37.44 -14.42
CA LEU A 99 17.39 37.98 -15.39
C LEU A 99 17.58 39.47 -15.76
N ALA A 100 18.77 40.02 -15.54
CA ALA A 100 19.10 41.40 -15.91
C ALA A 100 20.17 41.53 -17.02
N GLN A 101 20.26 40.58 -17.96
CA GLN A 101 21.12 40.75 -19.14
C GLN A 101 20.34 40.61 -20.47
N GLU A 102 19.95 41.79 -20.95
CA GLU A 102 19.89 42.21 -22.35
C GLU A 102 18.81 41.64 -23.26
N ALA A 103 17.68 42.37 -23.27
CA ALA A 103 16.89 42.58 -24.47
C ALA A 103 17.75 43.24 -25.56
N GLY A 104 18.13 42.49 -26.60
CA GLY A 104 18.84 43.08 -27.73
C GLY A 104 19.32 42.12 -28.81
N GLY A 105 18.45 41.33 -29.43
CA GLY A 105 18.78 40.72 -30.74
C GLY A 105 18.02 39.44 -31.07
N SER A 106 17.04 39.54 -31.96
CA SER A 106 16.68 38.44 -32.88
C SER A 106 17.39 38.73 -34.23
N PRO A 107 17.53 37.78 -35.20
CA PRO A 107 16.92 36.44 -35.26
C PRO A 107 17.83 35.31 -35.82
N LEU A 108 17.43 34.06 -35.56
CA LEU A 108 17.44 32.89 -36.47
C LEU A 108 18.51 32.86 -37.59
N ASP A 109 19.69 32.23 -37.37
CA ASP A 109 20.50 31.67 -38.48
C ASP A 109 21.69 30.76 -38.09
N GLU A 110 21.74 30.13 -36.92
CA GLU A 110 22.96 29.38 -36.52
C GLU A 110 22.66 28.08 -35.77
N TRP A 111 22.15 27.08 -36.48
CA TRP A 111 22.01 25.69 -35.99
C TRP A 111 22.77 24.67 -36.85
N ASP A 112 23.74 25.12 -37.66
CA ASP A 112 24.46 24.25 -38.61
C ASP A 112 25.95 24.02 -38.24
N ASP A 113 26.43 24.48 -37.07
CA ASP A 113 27.87 24.40 -36.73
C ASP A 113 28.20 23.78 -35.35
N VAL A 114 27.27 23.10 -34.69
CA VAL A 114 27.51 22.50 -33.34
C VAL A 114 28.00 21.04 -33.40
N GLN A 115 28.79 20.65 -34.41
CA GLN A 115 29.34 19.29 -34.48
C GLN A 115 30.86 19.20 -34.68
N ALA A 116 31.61 20.27 -34.44
CA ALA A 116 33.07 20.24 -34.60
C ALA A 116 33.83 21.11 -33.59
N GLU A 117 33.60 20.98 -32.28
CA GLU A 117 34.58 21.42 -31.27
C GLU A 117 34.24 20.83 -29.88
N ILE A 118 34.50 19.53 -29.72
CA ILE A 118 34.74 18.92 -28.39
C ILE A 118 36.16 18.36 -28.41
N GLU A 119 37.14 19.24 -28.64
CA GLU A 119 38.52 18.98 -28.26
C GLU A 119 39.01 20.22 -27.48
N ASP A 120 39.54 19.96 -26.30
CA ASP A 120 40.31 20.88 -25.46
C ASP A 120 39.54 21.83 -24.51
N ALA A 121 39.10 21.28 -23.37
CA ALA A 121 38.91 22.06 -22.15
C ALA A 121 39.35 21.26 -20.91
N GLY A 122 40.63 21.45 -20.56
CA GLY A 122 41.14 21.64 -19.19
C GLY A 122 40.60 20.76 -18.06
N ALA A 123 41.40 19.77 -17.66
CA ALA A 123 41.23 19.02 -16.41
C ALA A 123 41.39 19.91 -15.15
N PRO A 124 40.46 19.88 -14.19
CA PRO A 124 40.75 20.20 -12.81
C PRO A 124 41.34 18.97 -12.09
N SER A 125 42.65 19.00 -11.88
CA SER A 125 43.35 18.10 -10.97
C SER A 125 43.03 18.47 -9.52
N GLY A 126 42.27 17.62 -8.81
CA GLY A 126 41.97 17.83 -7.38
C GLY A 126 41.36 16.62 -6.66
N GLY A 127 42.22 15.73 -6.15
CA GLY A 127 42.06 15.04 -4.85
C GLY A 127 40.89 14.08 -4.61
N ARG A 128 41.09 12.80 -4.95
CA ARG A 128 40.19 11.65 -4.72
C ARG A 128 40.18 11.14 -3.27
N PRO A 129 39.00 10.98 -2.64
CA PRO A 129 38.78 9.82 -1.77
C PRO A 129 37.66 8.86 -2.25
N ALA A 130 36.81 9.28 -3.19
CA ALA A 130 35.63 8.50 -3.58
C ALA A 130 35.94 7.17 -4.32
N VAL A 131 37.04 7.12 -5.08
CA VAL A 131 37.39 5.91 -5.87
C VAL A 131 37.95 4.79 -4.98
N VAL A 132 38.55 5.11 -3.84
CA VAL A 132 39.09 4.09 -2.91
C VAL A 132 37.95 3.37 -2.18
N ILE A 133 36.89 4.10 -1.81
CA ILE A 133 35.74 3.52 -1.08
C ILE A 133 35.02 2.49 -1.97
N LEU A 134 34.78 2.81 -3.24
CA LEU A 134 34.12 1.88 -4.17
C LEU A 134 34.94 0.59 -4.38
N ALA A 135 36.27 0.70 -4.46
CA ALA A 135 37.14 -0.46 -4.62
C ALA A 135 37.17 -1.37 -3.38
N VAL A 136 37.13 -0.78 -2.17
CA VAL A 136 37.10 -1.55 -0.91
C VAL A 136 35.76 -2.28 -0.75
N VAL A 137 34.64 -1.63 -1.07
CA VAL A 137 33.30 -2.26 -0.99
C VAL A 137 33.20 -3.43 -1.98
N LEU A 138 33.65 -3.25 -3.22
CA LEU A 138 33.67 -4.34 -4.21
C LEU A 138 34.57 -5.50 -3.79
N PHE A 139 35.68 -5.22 -3.11
CA PHE A 139 36.58 -6.27 -2.61
C PHE A 139 35.95 -7.07 -1.45
N ILE A 140 35.20 -6.42 -0.55
CA ILE A 140 34.49 -7.10 0.56
C ILE A 140 33.39 -8.00 0.00
N ILE A 141 32.62 -7.52 -0.98
CA ILE A 141 31.55 -8.30 -1.62
C ILE A 141 32.16 -9.51 -2.35
N ALA A 142 33.24 -9.32 -3.12
CA ALA A 142 33.91 -10.41 -3.80
C ALA A 142 34.53 -11.44 -2.83
N ALA A 143 35.08 -10.98 -1.70
CA ALA A 143 35.60 -11.86 -0.66
C ALA A 143 34.49 -12.65 0.04
N GLY A 144 33.34 -12.03 0.32
CA GLY A 144 32.17 -12.70 0.88
C GLY A 144 31.61 -13.79 -0.03
N ILE A 145 31.46 -13.48 -1.32
CA ILE A 145 31.00 -14.44 -2.33
C ILE A 145 32.00 -15.61 -2.49
N ALA A 146 33.31 -15.32 -2.49
CA ALA A 146 34.33 -16.36 -2.56
C ALA A 146 34.34 -17.26 -1.31
N LEU A 147 34.04 -16.71 -0.12
CA LEU A 147 33.95 -17.48 1.12
C LEU A 147 32.75 -18.43 1.12
N VAL A 148 31.59 -17.99 0.64
CA VAL A 148 30.39 -18.83 0.46
C VAL A 148 30.63 -19.91 -0.59
N ALA A 149 31.26 -19.57 -1.72
CA ALA A 149 31.56 -20.54 -2.78
C ALA A 149 32.62 -21.59 -2.36
N SER A 150 33.48 -21.28 -1.38
CA SER A 150 34.50 -22.21 -0.88
C SER A 150 33.96 -23.29 0.06
N GLY A 151 32.67 -23.25 0.43
CA GLY A 151 32.04 -24.25 1.30
C GLY A 151 32.61 -24.27 2.73
N ALA A 152 33.30 -23.21 3.14
CA ALA A 152 33.99 -23.13 4.42
C ALA A 152 33.10 -22.64 5.58
N VAL A 153 31.86 -22.23 5.31
CA VAL A 153 30.92 -21.74 6.32
C VAL A 153 29.59 -22.47 6.16
N ASP A 154 29.29 -23.34 7.12
CA ASP A 154 27.99 -24.02 7.22
C ASP A 154 27.00 -23.07 7.91
N ILE A 155 26.16 -22.41 7.11
CA ILE A 155 25.21 -21.36 7.56
C ILE A 155 24.20 -21.92 8.58
N SER A 156 24.06 -23.24 8.63
CA SER A 156 23.16 -23.99 9.51
C SER A 156 23.55 -23.95 11.01
N GLU A 157 24.84 -23.75 11.35
CA GLU A 157 25.28 -23.67 12.76
C GLU A 157 25.03 -22.29 13.40
N ILE A 158 24.94 -21.22 12.61
CA ILE A 158 24.77 -19.86 13.14
C ILE A 158 23.33 -19.60 13.63
N LEU A 159 22.34 -20.32 13.10
CA LEU A 159 20.93 -20.13 13.48
C LEU A 159 20.49 -20.95 14.71
N SER A 160 21.22 -21.98 15.12
CA SER A 160 20.76 -22.91 16.17
C SER A 160 21.09 -22.45 17.62
N GLY A 161 21.79 -21.32 17.79
CA GLY A 161 22.30 -20.89 19.10
C GLY A 161 21.43 -19.91 19.89
N ILE A 162 20.32 -19.38 19.33
CA ILE A 162 19.66 -18.16 19.87
C ILE A 162 18.29 -18.42 20.54
N LEU A 163 17.69 -19.61 20.45
CA LEU A 163 16.34 -19.83 21.01
C LEU A 163 16.34 -20.75 22.25
N PRO A 164 15.94 -20.27 23.44
CA PRO A 164 15.68 -21.12 24.59
C PRO A 164 14.39 -21.93 24.40
N SER A 165 14.45 -23.23 24.69
CA SER A 165 13.33 -24.17 24.64
C SER A 165 12.27 -23.83 25.69
N PRO A 166 11.00 -23.54 25.32
CA PRO A 166 9.94 -23.31 26.29
C PRO A 166 9.38 -24.65 26.83
N GLU A 167 9.43 -24.82 28.15
CA GLU A 167 8.62 -25.81 28.88
C GLU A 167 7.15 -25.35 28.88
N ALA A 168 6.24 -26.23 28.46
CA ALA A 168 4.81 -25.92 28.36
C ALA A 168 4.10 -26.09 29.71
N GLU A 169 3.55 -24.99 30.24
CA GLU A 169 2.63 -24.99 31.38
C GLU A 169 1.18 -25.01 30.89
N ILE A 170 0.43 -26.04 31.27
CA ILE A 170 -0.95 -26.30 30.79
C ILE A 170 -1.94 -25.59 31.72
N ILE A 171 -2.62 -24.56 31.23
CA ILE A 171 -3.75 -23.91 31.94
C ILE A 171 -5.08 -24.36 31.31
N VAL A 172 -5.89 -25.06 32.10
CA VAL A 172 -7.26 -25.48 31.75
C VAL A 172 -8.22 -24.36 32.12
N VAL A 173 -8.89 -23.75 31.13
CA VAL A 173 -9.99 -22.80 31.33
C VAL A 173 -11.30 -23.42 30.84
N SER A 174 -12.17 -23.74 31.79
CA SER A 174 -13.57 -24.12 31.54
C SER A 174 -14.44 -22.87 31.47
N GLY A 175 -15.17 -22.69 30.37
CA GLY A 175 -16.21 -21.66 30.25
C GLY A 175 -17.55 -22.10 30.88
N PRO A 176 -18.52 -21.17 31.00
CA PRO A 176 -19.92 -21.56 31.11
C PRO A 176 -20.83 -20.97 30.03
N THR A 177 -21.79 -21.80 29.68
CA THR A 177 -22.88 -21.65 28.72
C THR A 177 -24.19 -21.24 29.44
N SER A 178 -24.98 -20.42 28.75
CA SER A 178 -26.45 -20.17 28.86
C SER A 178 -27.04 -19.27 29.97
N ALA A 179 -27.48 -18.07 29.56
CA ALA A 179 -28.86 -17.53 29.39
C ALA A 179 -29.99 -17.86 30.42
N PRO A 180 -31.15 -17.14 30.38
CA PRO A 180 -31.49 -16.02 31.26
C PRO A 180 -32.70 -16.30 32.18
N THR A 181 -32.75 -15.71 33.39
CA THR A 181 -33.95 -15.79 34.26
C THR A 181 -34.12 -14.53 35.11
N GLU A 182 -35.33 -13.99 35.03
CA GLU A 182 -35.92 -12.92 35.81
C GLU A 182 -36.46 -13.46 37.15
N ALA A 183 -36.61 -12.55 38.14
CA ALA A 183 -37.36 -12.64 39.39
C ALA A 183 -36.60 -12.90 40.72
N GLU A 184 -36.90 -11.98 41.65
CA GLU A 184 -36.72 -11.98 43.10
C GLU A 184 -36.92 -13.35 43.77
N SER A 185 -36.13 -13.65 44.82
CA SER A 185 -36.61 -13.70 46.21
C SER A 185 -35.54 -14.28 47.16
N ASP A 186 -35.74 -13.91 48.42
CA ASP A 186 -34.96 -14.07 49.65
C ASP A 186 -34.37 -15.44 50.04
N ALA A 187 -33.36 -15.32 50.91
CA ALA A 187 -33.03 -16.14 52.08
C ALA A 187 -32.29 -17.49 51.95
N SER A 188 -31.15 -17.52 52.64
CA SER A 188 -30.59 -18.56 53.53
C SER A 188 -31.02 -20.02 53.31
N ASP A 189 -30.05 -20.93 53.17
CA ASP A 189 -29.75 -21.95 54.20
C ASP A 189 -28.49 -22.77 53.81
N SER A 190 -27.96 -23.48 54.80
CA SER A 190 -26.63 -24.06 54.94
C SER A 190 -26.50 -25.51 54.46
N THR A 191 -25.25 -25.97 54.37
CA THR A 191 -24.75 -27.32 54.75
C THR A 191 -24.47 -28.32 53.61
N PRO A 192 -23.37 -29.12 53.70
CA PRO A 192 -22.68 -29.75 52.57
C PRO A 192 -23.04 -31.23 52.37
N ARG A 193 -22.69 -31.81 51.22
CA ARG A 193 -22.74 -33.26 51.01
C ARG A 193 -21.62 -33.77 50.11
N ALA A 194 -21.13 -34.95 50.51
CA ALA A 194 -19.92 -35.65 50.12
C ALA A 194 -19.83 -36.16 48.67
N SER A 195 -18.58 -36.50 48.30
CA SER A 195 -18.14 -37.32 47.16
C SER A 195 -18.96 -38.59 46.93
N PRO A 196 -18.82 -39.21 45.75
CA PRO A 196 -17.82 -40.28 45.67
C PRO A 196 -16.98 -40.31 44.38
N GLU A 197 -15.87 -41.02 44.54
CA GLU A 197 -14.93 -41.56 43.56
C GLU A 197 -15.57 -42.10 42.26
N THR A 198 -14.85 -42.00 41.15
CA THR A 198 -14.89 -43.02 40.08
C THR A 198 -13.54 -43.07 39.35
N THR A 199 -12.79 -44.13 39.72
CA THR A 199 -11.94 -45.03 38.92
C THR A 199 -11.64 -44.73 37.44
N ALA A 200 -10.34 -44.63 37.17
CA ALA A 200 -9.53 -45.43 36.24
C ALA A 200 -10.15 -45.96 34.92
N SER A 201 -9.50 -45.68 33.80
CA SER A 201 -9.16 -46.72 32.82
C SER A 201 -7.96 -46.33 31.95
N ALA A 202 -7.12 -47.33 31.71
CA ALA A 202 -5.82 -47.30 31.06
C ALA A 202 -5.90 -47.66 29.57
N GLU A 203 -4.73 -47.58 28.90
CA GLU A 203 -4.34 -48.29 27.66
C GLU A 203 -5.10 -47.83 26.39
N ASP A 204 -4.55 -47.76 25.17
CA ASP A 204 -3.39 -48.42 24.56
C ASP A 204 -3.02 -47.64 23.26
N GLU A 205 -1.74 -47.71 22.84
CA GLU A 205 -1.25 -47.49 21.46
C GLU A 205 -1.95 -48.47 20.45
N PRO A 206 -1.80 -48.44 19.09
CA PRO A 206 -0.62 -47.99 18.33
C PRO A 206 -0.85 -47.32 16.95
N SER A 207 0.24 -46.72 16.46
CA SER A 207 0.85 -46.83 15.11
C SER A 207 -0.01 -47.25 13.90
N ALA A 208 -0.10 -46.35 12.91
CA ALA A 208 -0.17 -46.73 11.49
C ALA A 208 0.39 -45.61 10.60
N ALA A 209 1.45 -45.92 9.87
CA ALA A 209 2.01 -45.13 8.76
C ALA A 209 1.23 -45.38 7.46
N PRO A 210 1.21 -44.44 6.49
CA PRO A 210 0.94 -44.77 5.11
C PRO A 210 2.21 -44.71 4.24
N THR A 211 2.47 -45.86 3.66
CA THR A 211 3.42 -46.23 2.60
C THR A 211 3.27 -45.41 1.31
N GLN A 212 4.41 -45.01 0.75
CA GLN A 212 4.56 -44.48 -0.61
C GLN A 212 4.24 -45.53 -1.69
N ALA A 213 3.71 -45.09 -2.82
CA ALA A 213 3.77 -45.84 -4.08
C ALA A 213 4.31 -44.92 -5.20
N PRO A 214 5.33 -45.35 -5.97
CA PRO A 214 5.80 -44.68 -7.17
C PRO A 214 5.16 -45.31 -8.42
N ASN A 215 4.59 -44.48 -9.28
CA ASN A 215 4.40 -44.76 -10.72
C ASN A 215 5.19 -43.66 -11.44
N GLY A 216 6.08 -43.89 -12.38
CA GLY A 216 6.11 -44.97 -13.37
C GLY A 216 6.12 -44.33 -14.75
N GLU A 217 7.32 -43.90 -15.15
CA GLU A 217 7.91 -43.89 -16.50
C GLU A 217 7.01 -44.03 -17.75
N ALA A 218 7.19 -43.10 -18.71
CA ALA A 218 7.71 -43.36 -20.07
C ALA A 218 6.92 -42.73 -21.25
N THR A 219 7.70 -42.04 -22.10
CA THR A 219 7.60 -42.01 -23.58
C THR A 219 6.58 -41.06 -24.23
N ALA A 220 7.08 -40.02 -24.91
CA ALA A 220 7.27 -40.01 -26.37
C ALA A 220 7.67 -38.61 -26.87
N ALA A 221 8.71 -38.56 -27.68
CA ALA A 221 9.07 -37.42 -28.51
C ALA A 221 8.08 -37.27 -29.68
N GLN A 222 7.63 -36.02 -29.94
CA GLN A 222 7.18 -35.52 -31.24
C GLN A 222 7.62 -34.04 -31.29
N ASP A 223 8.66 -33.70 -32.05
CA ASP A 223 8.69 -33.49 -33.51
C ASP A 223 8.01 -32.16 -33.91
N GLU A 224 8.86 -31.15 -34.04
CA GLU A 224 8.96 -30.22 -35.16
C GLU A 224 7.65 -29.79 -35.87
N ALA A 225 7.16 -28.59 -35.54
CA ALA A 225 6.44 -27.75 -36.49
C ALA A 225 6.67 -26.27 -36.15
N ALA A 226 7.70 -25.71 -36.79
CA ALA A 226 7.89 -24.27 -36.90
C ALA A 226 6.73 -23.67 -37.71
N ALA A 227 5.74 -23.10 -37.02
CA ALA A 227 4.77 -22.19 -37.61
C ALA A 227 5.22 -20.75 -37.33
N THR A 228 5.95 -20.18 -38.28
CA THR A 228 6.15 -18.74 -38.42
C THR A 228 4.79 -18.05 -38.57
N LEU A 229 4.26 -17.48 -37.49
CA LEU A 229 3.15 -16.54 -37.55
C LEU A 229 3.73 -15.13 -37.68
N ALA A 230 3.48 -14.53 -38.84
CA ALA A 230 3.83 -13.16 -39.15
C ALA A 230 3.09 -12.16 -38.24
N PRO A 231 3.69 -11.00 -37.92
CA PRO A 231 3.07 -9.95 -37.13
C PRO A 231 2.35 -8.97 -38.07
N THR A 232 1.03 -8.95 -38.08
CA THR A 232 0.26 -7.79 -38.61
C THR A 232 -1.17 -7.88 -38.08
N ALA A 233 -1.39 -7.32 -36.90
CA ALA A 233 -2.70 -6.76 -36.56
C ALA A 233 -2.53 -5.25 -36.67
N GLU A 234 -2.92 -4.70 -37.82
CA GLU A 234 -3.20 -3.26 -37.94
C GLU A 234 -4.27 -2.92 -36.91
N ALA A 235 -3.84 -2.32 -35.81
CA ALA A 235 -4.72 -1.59 -34.91
C ALA A 235 -5.38 -0.50 -35.76
N THR A 236 -6.61 -0.77 -36.17
CA THR A 236 -7.48 0.22 -36.80
C THR A 236 -7.67 1.34 -35.76
N ALA A 237 -7.04 2.48 -36.00
CA ALA A 237 -7.28 3.69 -35.24
C ALA A 237 -8.79 3.96 -35.26
N ASP A 238 -9.41 3.92 -34.07
CA ASP A 238 -10.81 4.31 -33.90
C ASP A 238 -10.94 5.76 -34.39
N PRO A 239 -11.79 6.05 -35.38
CA PRO A 239 -11.87 7.37 -35.97
C PRO A 239 -12.30 8.37 -34.90
N GLU A 240 -11.42 9.33 -34.60
CA GLU A 240 -11.64 10.55 -33.80
C GLU A 240 -13.10 10.75 -33.42
N ARG A 241 -13.50 10.21 -32.27
CA ARG A 241 -14.81 10.45 -31.70
C ARG A 241 -14.80 11.88 -31.17
N SER A 242 -14.98 12.84 -32.08
CA SER A 242 -15.11 14.25 -31.74
C SER A 242 -16.12 14.39 -30.61
N PRO A 243 -15.70 14.88 -29.43
CA PRO A 243 -16.60 14.97 -28.29
C PRO A 243 -17.78 15.85 -28.67
N LYS A 244 -19.00 15.31 -28.51
CA LYS A 244 -20.23 16.08 -28.71
C LYS A 244 -20.16 17.33 -27.82
N PRO A 245 -20.45 18.54 -28.35
CA PRO A 245 -20.41 19.76 -27.55
C PRO A 245 -21.30 19.59 -26.32
N VAL A 246 -20.71 19.85 -25.15
CA VAL A 246 -21.41 19.79 -23.86
C VAL A 246 -22.51 20.86 -23.88
N ASP A 247 -23.73 20.49 -23.47
CA ASP A 247 -24.85 21.41 -23.40
C ASP A 247 -24.60 22.45 -22.29
N ALA A 248 -24.18 23.64 -22.68
CA ALA A 248 -23.85 24.76 -21.77
C ALA A 248 -25.06 25.23 -20.93
N SER A 249 -26.26 24.72 -21.19
CA SER A 249 -27.48 25.07 -20.46
C SER A 249 -27.56 24.40 -19.07
N ASN A 250 -26.71 23.41 -18.78
CA ASN A 250 -26.69 22.70 -17.50
C ASN A 250 -25.35 22.95 -16.76
N PRO A 251 -25.30 23.86 -15.77
CA PRO A 251 -24.06 24.21 -15.08
C PRO A 251 -23.44 23.01 -14.37
N LEU A 252 -24.26 22.09 -13.85
CA LEU A 252 -23.79 20.85 -13.25
C LEU A 252 -23.04 19.98 -14.27
N ALA A 253 -23.57 19.83 -15.48
CA ALA A 253 -22.92 19.05 -16.52
C ALA A 253 -21.62 19.71 -17.02
N ALA A 254 -21.58 21.05 -17.03
CA ALA A 254 -20.37 21.80 -17.36
C ALA A 254 -19.28 21.60 -16.31
N PHE A 255 -19.62 21.72 -15.02
CA PHE A 255 -18.68 21.47 -13.92
C PHE A 255 -18.15 20.03 -13.92
N VAL A 256 -19.03 19.04 -14.06
CA VAL A 256 -18.60 17.62 -14.13
C VAL A 256 -17.69 17.38 -15.34
N ALA A 257 -17.97 18.02 -16.47
CA ALA A 257 -17.09 17.95 -17.64
C ALA A 257 -15.74 18.61 -17.38
N ALA A 258 -15.69 19.74 -16.67
CA ALA A 258 -14.45 20.41 -16.29
C ALA A 258 -13.61 19.55 -15.32
N VAL A 259 -14.25 18.93 -14.32
CA VAL A 259 -13.57 17.99 -13.42
C VAL A 259 -13.00 16.83 -14.23
N ALA A 260 -13.82 16.18 -15.06
CA ALA A 260 -13.36 15.09 -15.91
C ALA A 260 -12.21 15.48 -16.86
N GLU A 261 -12.17 16.73 -17.32
CA GLU A 261 -11.10 17.27 -18.15
C GLU A 261 -9.84 17.61 -17.36
N SER A 262 -9.93 17.85 -16.05
CA SER A 262 -8.80 18.01 -15.14
C SER A 262 -8.18 16.64 -14.81
N ILE A 263 -9.02 15.62 -14.62
CA ILE A 263 -8.60 14.24 -14.34
C ILE A 263 -8.59 13.36 -15.61
N ARG A 264 -7.99 13.82 -16.72
CA ARG A 264 -8.03 13.13 -18.03
C ARG A 264 -7.51 11.69 -18.04
N ASP A 265 -6.63 11.37 -17.11
CA ASP A 265 -6.08 10.02 -16.98
C ASP A 265 -7.12 9.02 -16.40
N PHE A 266 -8.33 9.49 -16.10
CA PHE A 266 -9.37 8.72 -15.44
C PHE A 266 -10.67 8.69 -16.28
N GLU A 267 -11.22 7.49 -16.46
CA GLU A 267 -12.56 7.33 -17.00
C GLU A 267 -13.59 7.80 -15.97
N VAL A 268 -13.99 9.07 -16.07
CA VAL A 268 -15.15 9.59 -15.35
C VAL A 268 -16.40 9.21 -16.13
N ASP A 269 -17.19 8.29 -15.58
CA ASP A 269 -18.53 8.06 -16.13
C ASP A 269 -19.37 9.31 -15.85
N ARG A 270 -19.74 10.03 -16.92
CA ARG A 270 -20.57 11.25 -16.83
C ARG A 270 -21.95 10.98 -16.21
N ARG A 271 -22.38 9.72 -16.11
CA ARG A 271 -23.62 9.33 -15.42
C ARG A 271 -23.42 9.14 -13.91
N ALA A 272 -22.17 9.07 -13.46
CA ALA A 272 -21.79 8.80 -12.08
C ALA A 272 -21.58 10.09 -11.27
N SER A 273 -22.01 11.24 -11.79
CA SER A 273 -22.15 12.48 -11.03
C SER A 273 -23.62 12.74 -10.69
N SER A 274 -23.93 12.92 -9.41
CA SER A 274 -25.29 13.18 -8.94
C SER A 274 -25.32 14.08 -7.71
N LEU A 275 -26.39 14.86 -7.58
CA LEU A 275 -26.67 15.64 -6.38
C LEU A 275 -27.46 14.78 -5.40
N HIS A 276 -27.00 14.72 -4.16
CA HIS A 276 -27.63 14.00 -3.05
C HIS A 276 -27.79 14.93 -1.85
N ASP A 277 -28.88 14.77 -1.10
CA ASP A 277 -29.00 15.38 0.22
C ASP A 277 -28.24 14.50 1.23
N THR A 278 -27.20 15.05 1.85
CA THR A 278 -26.37 14.34 2.84
C THR A 278 -26.34 15.14 4.15
N PRO A 279 -25.71 14.63 5.22
CA PRO A 279 -25.50 15.41 6.44
C PRO A 279 -24.70 16.71 6.23
N LEU A 280 -23.95 16.83 5.12
CA LEU A 280 -23.25 18.04 4.71
C LEU A 280 -24.14 19.03 3.92
N GLY A 281 -25.42 18.72 3.72
CA GLY A 281 -26.32 19.50 2.87
C GLY A 281 -26.42 18.93 1.45
N ARG A 282 -26.81 19.77 0.50
CA ARG A 282 -26.93 19.40 -0.92
C ARG A 282 -25.56 19.17 -1.51
N THR A 283 -25.19 17.89 -1.63
CA THR A 283 -23.84 17.44 -1.95
C THR A 283 -23.74 16.97 -3.40
N LEU A 284 -22.78 17.51 -4.14
CA LEU A 284 -22.40 17.00 -5.44
C LEU A 284 -21.42 15.83 -5.29
N VAL A 285 -21.88 14.62 -5.60
CA VAL A 285 -21.04 13.42 -5.59
C VAL A 285 -20.52 13.18 -6.99
N ILE A 286 -19.19 13.18 -7.16
CA ILE A 286 -18.50 12.79 -8.38
C ILE A 286 -17.92 11.41 -8.15
N GLN A 287 -18.46 10.41 -8.84
CA GLN A 287 -17.96 9.05 -8.73
C GLN A 287 -17.09 8.71 -9.95
N THR A 288 -15.92 8.15 -9.69
CA THR A 288 -15.11 7.52 -10.73
C THR A 288 -14.98 6.03 -10.48
N CYS A 289 -14.68 5.34 -11.56
CA CYS A 289 -14.48 3.93 -11.57
C CYS A 289 -13.03 3.63 -11.12
N ALA A 290 -12.86 2.78 -10.12
CA ALA A 290 -11.55 2.35 -9.66
C ALA A 290 -11.53 0.85 -9.36
N VAL A 291 -10.38 0.23 -9.63
CA VAL A 291 -10.07 -1.11 -9.16
C VAL A 291 -9.54 -0.98 -7.72
N PRO A 292 -10.05 -1.75 -6.74
CA PRO A 292 -9.48 -1.78 -5.40
C PRO A 292 -7.96 -2.04 -5.44
N GLY A 293 -7.16 -1.27 -4.71
CA GLY A 293 -5.69 -1.39 -4.70
C GLY A 293 -4.96 -0.06 -4.60
N ARG A 294 -3.67 -0.01 -4.97
CA ARG A 294 -2.81 1.19 -4.85
C ARG A 294 -3.36 2.41 -5.59
N GLU A 295 -3.94 2.19 -6.76
CA GLU A 295 -4.50 3.28 -7.56
C GLU A 295 -5.70 3.96 -6.89
N PHE A 296 -6.36 3.28 -5.96
CA PHE A 296 -7.55 3.79 -5.28
C PHE A 296 -7.29 5.11 -4.53
N ASN A 297 -6.25 5.13 -3.68
CA ASN A 297 -5.92 6.31 -2.88
C ASN A 297 -5.33 7.44 -3.74
N ALA A 298 -4.50 7.09 -4.73
CA ALA A 298 -3.96 8.05 -5.68
C ALA A 298 -5.08 8.72 -6.50
N ARG A 299 -6.05 7.93 -6.98
CA ARG A 299 -7.26 8.42 -7.67
C ARG A 299 -8.06 9.36 -6.78
N LEU A 300 -8.31 8.96 -5.54
CA LEU A 300 -9.07 9.77 -4.59
C LEU A 300 -8.44 11.15 -4.39
N SER A 301 -7.12 11.19 -4.14
CA SER A 301 -6.37 12.43 -3.95
C SER A 301 -6.43 13.33 -5.20
N GLN A 302 -6.31 12.76 -6.41
CA GLN A 302 -6.36 13.54 -7.65
C GLN A 302 -7.76 14.14 -7.90
N ILE A 303 -8.84 13.41 -7.61
CA ILE A 303 -10.19 13.95 -7.71
C ILE A 303 -10.39 15.10 -6.71
N ILE A 304 -9.88 14.95 -5.48
CA ILE A 304 -9.93 16.00 -4.46
C ILE A 304 -9.23 17.27 -4.96
N HIS A 305 -7.99 17.15 -5.47
CA HIS A 305 -7.28 18.29 -6.03
C HIS A 305 -8.03 18.95 -7.19
N ALA A 306 -8.55 18.14 -8.13
CA ALA A 306 -9.33 18.67 -9.25
C ALA A 306 -10.60 19.39 -8.80
N MET A 307 -11.26 18.94 -7.73
CA MET A 307 -12.42 19.63 -7.16
C MET A 307 -12.03 20.95 -6.49
N VAL A 308 -10.89 20.99 -5.79
CA VAL A 308 -10.37 22.21 -5.16
C VAL A 308 -10.02 23.25 -6.22
N ASP A 309 -9.36 22.85 -7.31
CA ASP A 309 -8.98 23.74 -8.42
C ASP A 309 -10.19 24.33 -9.15
N LEU A 310 -11.34 23.67 -9.09
CA LEU A 310 -12.58 24.07 -9.77
C LEU A 310 -13.61 24.67 -8.80
N THR A 311 -13.21 25.08 -7.60
CA THR A 311 -14.13 25.58 -6.56
C THR A 311 -15.00 26.74 -7.03
N ASP A 312 -14.45 27.65 -7.83
CA ASP A 312 -15.16 28.81 -8.38
C ASP A 312 -16.26 28.42 -9.40
N ASP A 313 -16.17 27.22 -9.98
CA ASP A 313 -17.11 26.68 -10.96
C ASP A 313 -18.20 25.79 -10.32
N ILE A 314 -18.17 25.60 -8.99
CA ILE A 314 -19.17 24.79 -8.30
C ILE A 314 -20.58 25.40 -8.52
N PRO A 315 -21.58 24.61 -8.97
CA PRO A 315 -22.92 25.12 -9.22
C PRO A 315 -23.53 25.77 -7.98
N GLU A 316 -24.14 26.94 -8.14
CA GLU A 316 -24.86 27.63 -7.07
C GLU A 316 -25.90 26.70 -6.40
N GLY A 317 -25.96 26.77 -5.06
CA GLY A 317 -26.85 25.93 -4.25
C GLY A 317 -26.30 24.52 -3.96
N THR A 318 -25.00 24.28 -4.21
CA THR A 318 -24.26 23.12 -3.73
C THR A 318 -23.61 23.46 -2.39
N ASP A 319 -23.98 22.76 -1.33
CA ASP A 319 -23.44 23.00 0.03
C ASP A 319 -22.13 22.24 0.26
N ALA A 320 -21.93 21.12 -0.47
CA ALA A 320 -20.80 20.23 -0.30
C ALA A 320 -20.42 19.50 -1.59
N VAL A 321 -19.18 19.03 -1.67
CA VAL A 321 -18.71 18.17 -2.76
C VAL A 321 -18.17 16.86 -2.19
N ALA A 322 -18.25 15.79 -2.98
CA ALA A 322 -17.82 14.48 -2.57
C ALA A 322 -17.13 13.73 -3.72
N ALA A 323 -16.03 13.06 -3.37
CA ALA A 323 -15.35 12.09 -4.22
C ALA A 323 -15.86 10.70 -3.88
N GLY A 324 -16.39 10.00 -4.88
CA GLY A 324 -16.80 8.60 -4.78
C GLY A 324 -15.95 7.69 -5.66
N LEU A 325 -15.73 6.46 -5.18
CA LEU A 325 -15.06 5.41 -5.95
C LEU A 325 -15.98 4.20 -6.07
N LEU A 326 -16.23 3.78 -7.30
CA LEU A 326 -17.04 2.63 -7.66
C LEU A 326 -16.15 1.46 -8.06
N ASN A 327 -16.50 0.25 -7.64
CA ASN A 327 -15.82 -0.95 -8.12
C ASN A 327 -16.24 -1.24 -9.57
N CYS A 328 -15.30 -1.10 -10.51
CA CYS A 328 -15.56 -1.35 -11.92
C CYS A 328 -15.80 -2.83 -12.24
N ALA A 329 -15.26 -3.75 -11.44
CA ALA A 329 -15.36 -5.18 -11.68
C ALA A 329 -16.74 -5.74 -11.28
N GLU A 330 -17.39 -5.13 -10.28
CA GLU A 330 -18.63 -5.63 -9.68
C GLU A 330 -19.71 -4.56 -9.70
N ASN A 331 -20.44 -4.44 -10.81
CA ASN A 331 -21.72 -3.72 -10.94
C ASN A 331 -21.86 -2.43 -10.10
N SER A 332 -20.83 -1.60 -10.07
CA SER A 332 -20.84 -0.29 -9.43
C SER A 332 -21.14 -0.30 -7.92
N ALA A 333 -20.71 -1.32 -7.18
CA ALA A 333 -20.72 -1.24 -5.72
C ALA A 333 -19.85 -0.05 -5.27
N SER A 334 -20.44 0.90 -4.53
CA SER A 334 -19.71 2.02 -3.96
C SER A 334 -18.68 1.50 -2.95
N LEU A 335 -17.41 1.69 -3.26
CA LEU A 335 -16.31 1.30 -2.38
C LEU A 335 -16.16 2.31 -1.24
N ARG A 336 -16.20 3.60 -1.57
CA ARG A 336 -16.04 4.70 -0.61
C ARG A 336 -16.55 5.99 -1.21
N VAL A 337 -17.26 6.77 -0.42
CA VAL A 337 -17.60 8.17 -0.73
C VAL A 337 -17.15 9.02 0.45
N ILE A 338 -16.32 10.02 0.18
CA ILE A 338 -15.93 11.03 1.17
C ILE A 338 -16.31 12.41 0.64
N GLY A 339 -16.74 13.29 1.53
CA GLY A 339 -17.12 14.64 1.16
C GLY A 339 -16.71 15.67 2.18
N VAL A 340 -16.77 16.92 1.73
CA VAL A 340 -16.41 18.12 2.50
C VAL A 340 -17.35 19.26 2.10
N SER A 341 -17.64 20.19 3.01
CA SER A 341 -18.44 21.36 2.67
C SER A 341 -17.66 22.32 1.78
N VAL A 342 -18.38 23.08 0.94
CA VAL A 342 -17.78 24.11 0.07
C VAL A 342 -17.11 25.21 0.90
N GLU A 343 -17.69 25.56 2.05
CA GLU A 343 -17.12 26.53 3.00
C GLU A 343 -15.70 26.14 3.45
N ILE A 344 -15.47 24.86 3.76
CA ILE A 344 -14.15 24.38 4.19
C ILE A 344 -13.14 24.42 3.04
N ILE A 345 -13.57 24.16 1.80
CA ILE A 345 -12.70 24.30 0.63
C ILE A 345 -12.29 25.76 0.44
N GLN A 346 -13.23 26.70 0.60
CA GLN A 346 -12.94 28.13 0.54
C GLN A 346 -11.95 28.56 1.62
N GLN A 347 -12.16 28.14 2.88
CA GLN A 347 -11.22 28.40 3.98
C GLN A 347 -9.81 27.87 3.67
N TYR A 348 -9.71 26.70 3.02
CA TYR A 348 -8.41 26.15 2.61
C TYR A 348 -7.75 26.99 1.51
N LEU A 349 -8.51 27.41 0.49
CA LEU A 349 -8.02 28.27 -0.60
C LEU A 349 -7.62 29.67 -0.12
N GLU A 350 -8.28 30.17 0.93
CA GLU A 350 -7.98 31.44 1.58
C GLU A 350 -6.88 31.33 2.65
N GLU A 351 -6.27 30.14 2.81
CA GLU A 351 -5.24 29.82 3.80
C GLU A 351 -5.68 30.05 5.27
N GLU A 352 -7.00 30.02 5.55
CA GLU A 352 -7.54 30.12 6.90
C GLU A 352 -7.36 28.83 7.71
N ILE A 353 -7.33 27.69 7.01
CA ILE A 353 -7.04 26.36 7.58
C ILE A 353 -5.85 25.73 6.86
N ASP A 354 -5.04 24.96 7.60
CA ASP A 354 -3.89 24.29 7.01
C ASP A 354 -4.29 23.01 6.24
N SER A 355 -3.34 22.44 5.50
CA SER A 355 -3.57 21.20 4.74
C SER A 355 -4.00 20.01 5.61
N LYS A 356 -3.59 19.97 6.88
CA LYS A 356 -3.89 18.87 7.80
C LYS A 356 -5.32 18.99 8.34
N GLU A 357 -5.77 20.19 8.65
CA GLU A 357 -7.15 20.49 9.00
C GLU A 357 -8.09 20.25 7.82
N PHE A 358 -7.70 20.72 6.62
CA PHE A 358 -8.44 20.44 5.39
C PHE A 358 -8.63 18.94 5.14
N GLN A 359 -7.54 18.16 5.21
CA GLN A 359 -7.61 16.69 5.05
C GLN A 359 -8.52 16.01 6.08
N ARG A 360 -8.54 16.50 7.33
CA ARG A 360 -9.39 15.95 8.40
C ARG A 360 -10.86 16.30 8.24
N ALA A 361 -11.19 17.35 7.50
CA ALA A 361 -12.57 17.74 7.26
C ALA A 361 -13.29 16.83 6.26
N TRP A 362 -12.55 16.04 5.47
CA TRP A 362 -13.11 15.03 4.59
C TRP A 362 -13.69 13.88 5.42
N GLN A 363 -15.01 13.74 5.39
CA GLN A 363 -15.72 12.71 6.15
C GLN A 363 -16.41 11.70 5.25
N PRO A 364 -16.51 10.42 5.68
CA PRO A 364 -17.27 9.42 4.95
C PRO A 364 -18.75 9.80 4.87
N LEU A 365 -19.34 9.63 3.68
CA LEU A 365 -20.76 9.79 3.44
C LEU A 365 -21.42 8.41 3.33
N SER A 366 -22.44 8.18 4.17
CA SER A 366 -23.18 6.92 4.28
C SER A 366 -24.53 6.98 3.59
#